data_AF-A0A432SVD8-F1
#
_entry.id   AF-A0A432SVD8-F1
#
_cell.length_a   1.000
_cell.length_b   1.000
_cell.length_c   1.000
_cell.angle_alpha   90.00
_cell.angle_beta   90.00
_cell.angle_gamma   90.00
#
_symmetry.space_group_name_H-M   'P 1'
#
loop_
_entity.id
_entity.type
_entity.pdbx_description
1 polymer ?
#
loop_
_entity_poly.entity_id
_entity_poly.type
_entity_poly.pdbx_seq_one_letter_code
_entity_poly.pdbx_strand_id
1 'polypeptide(L)' 'MSRQEKEILIEKLRNAIQSYPGFTQVEKGYAHKYLPEWIGKKGELDMFIEKFSERHLDVQPFLIETKFIKQIA' A
#
# COMPACT_ATOMS: atom_id res chain seq x y z
N MET A 1 -6.01 5.21 -14.22
CA MET A 1 -4.62 5.20 -13.77
C MET A 1 -3.75 4.57 -14.85
N SER A 2 -2.75 5.32 -15.30
CA SER A 2 -1.66 4.91 -16.17
C SER A 2 -0.62 4.10 -15.38
N ARG A 3 0.33 3.49 -16.10
CA ARG A 3 1.44 2.74 -15.48
C ARG A 3 2.29 3.61 -14.56
N GLN A 4 2.60 4.84 -14.95
CA GLN A 4 3.40 5.77 -14.15
C GLN A 4 2.67 6.15 -12.86
N GLU A 5 1.38 6.45 -12.93
CA GLU A 5 0.59 6.74 -11.73
C GLU A 5 0.52 5.54 -10.77
N LYS A 6 0.47 4.31 -11.30
CA LYS A 6 0.55 3.08 -10.49
C LYS A 6 1.91 2.97 -9.78
N GLU A 7 3.00 3.20 -10.49
CA GLU A 7 4.36 3.15 -9.93
C GLU A 7 4.52 4.19 -8.80
N ILE A 8 4.03 5.42 -9.01
CA ILE A 8 4.00 6.47 -7.99
C ILE A 8 3.19 6.06 -6.75
N LEU A 9 2.01 5.43 -6.95
CA LEU A 9 1.19 4.93 -5.85
C LEU A 9 1.94 3.87 -5.03
N ILE A 10 2.61 2.92 -5.70
CA ILE A 10 3.41 1.88 -5.06
C ILE A 10 4.55 2.50 -4.23
N GLU A 11 5.26 3.48 -4.78
CA GLU A 11 6.36 4.15 -4.07
C GLU A 11 5.88 4.91 -2.83
N LYS A 12 4.75 5.63 -2.94
CA LYS A 12 4.14 6.32 -1.79
C LYS A 12 3.80 5.34 -0.67
N LEU A 13 3.12 4.24 -1.02
CA LEU A 13 2.76 3.21 -0.05
C LEU A 13 4.00 2.53 0.56
N ARG A 14 5.06 2.26 -0.23
CA ARG A 14 6.33 1.75 0.29
C ARG A 14 6.92 2.68 1.34
N ASN A 15 6.97 3.98 1.05
CA ASN A 15 7.52 4.98 1.97
C ASN A 15 6.68 5.11 3.24
N ALA A 16 5.35 5.10 3.11
CA ALA A 16 4.42 5.13 4.24
C ALA A 16 4.62 3.90 5.14
N ILE A 17 4.67 2.70 4.57
CA ILE A 17 4.91 1.44 5.29
C ILE A 17 6.28 1.46 6.00
N GLN A 18 7.32 1.95 5.30
CA GLN A 18 8.67 2.02 5.86
C GLN A 18 8.73 2.95 7.08
N SER A 19 8.01 4.07 7.01
CA SER A 19 7.97 5.10 8.05
C SER A 19 7.00 4.77 9.18
N TYR A 20 6.10 3.79 9.00
CA TYR A 20 5.13 3.43 10.01
C TYR A 20 5.81 2.75 11.21
N PRO A 21 5.73 3.32 12.43
CA PRO A 21 6.38 2.74 13.61
C PRO A 21 5.64 1.50 14.14
N GLY A 22 4.37 1.32 13.77
CA GLY A 22 3.56 0.19 14.21
C GLY A 22 3.92 -1.15 13.57
N PHE A 23 4.85 -1.18 12.61
CA PHE A 23 5.34 -2.41 11.99
C PHE A 23 6.79 -2.72 12.35
N THR A 24 7.04 -4.01 12.56
CA THR A 24 8.36 -4.60 12.63
C THR A 24 9.06 -4.55 11.27
N GLN A 25 10.38 -4.73 11.28
CA GLN A 25 11.17 -4.80 10.06
C GLN A 25 10.75 -5.96 9.14
N VAL A 26 10.29 -7.07 9.71
CA VAL A 26 9.81 -8.25 8.95
C VAL A 26 8.51 -7.93 8.22
N GLU A 27 7.58 -7.24 8.88
CA GLU A 27 6.30 -6.84 8.28
C GLU A 27 6.50 -5.79 7.17
N LYS A 28 7.40 -4.83 7.39
CA LYS A 28 7.82 -3.86 6.38
C LYS A 28 8.42 -4.54 5.16
N GLY A 29 9.37 -5.46 5.39
CA GLY A 29 10.01 -6.24 4.32
C GLY A 29 9.01 -7.09 3.54
N TYR A 30 8.05 -7.72 4.23
CA TYR A 30 6.99 -8.47 3.60
C TYR A 30 6.14 -7.59 2.67
N ALA A 31 5.62 -6.48 3.18
CA ALA A 31 4.77 -5.61 2.39
C ALA A 31 5.52 -4.98 1.20
N HIS A 32 6.78 -4.57 1.37
CA HIS A 32 7.60 -4.00 0.29
C HIS A 32 7.82 -4.96 -0.89
N LYS A 33 8.05 -6.24 -0.56
CA LYS A 33 8.31 -7.30 -1.54
C LYS A 33 7.11 -7.54 -2.44
N TYR A 34 5.91 -7.59 -1.87
CA TYR A 34 4.70 -8.01 -2.58
C TYR A 34 3.78 -6.85 -3.00
N LEU A 35 4.04 -5.63 -2.55
CA LEU A 35 3.24 -4.45 -2.89
C LEU A 35 2.92 -4.33 -4.40
N PRO A 36 3.89 -4.47 -5.33
CA PRO A 36 3.61 -4.30 -6.76
C PRO A 36 2.58 -5.28 -7.32
N GLU A 37 2.48 -6.46 -6.70
CA GLU A 37 1.54 -7.53 -7.06
C GLU A 37 0.16 -7.29 -6.44
N TRP A 38 0.10 -6.71 -5.24
CA TRP A 38 -1.15 -6.45 -4.53
C TRP A 38 -1.91 -5.23 -5.03
N ILE A 39 -1.19 -4.25 -5.60
CA ILE A 39 -1.82 -3.08 -6.21
C ILE A 39 -2.34 -3.48 -7.59
N GLY A 40 -3.67 -3.40 -7.76
CA GLY A 40 -4.34 -3.71 -9.01
C GLY A 40 -3.91 -2.79 -10.16
N LYS A 41 -4.33 -3.12 -11.39
CA LYS A 41 -3.92 -2.39 -12.61
C LYS A 41 -4.35 -0.92 -12.58
N LYS A 42 -5.47 -0.60 -11.92
CA LYS A 42 -5.98 0.76 -11.77
C LYS A 42 -5.72 1.35 -10.38
N GLY A 43 -4.85 0.73 -9.58
CA GLY A 43 -4.59 1.15 -8.20
C GLY A 43 -5.61 0.60 -7.20
N GLU A 44 -6.30 -0.49 -7.53
CA GLU A 44 -7.18 -1.20 -6.60
C GLU A 44 -6.36 -1.75 -5.43
N LEU A 45 -6.92 -1.63 -4.22
CA LEU A 45 -6.25 -1.98 -2.96
C LEU A 45 -6.87 -3.21 -2.29
N ASP A 46 -7.82 -3.88 -2.94
CA ASP A 46 -8.58 -4.99 -2.33
C ASP A 46 -7.64 -6.10 -1.85
N MET A 47 -6.70 -6.53 -2.71
CA MET A 47 -5.69 -7.52 -2.36
C MET A 47 -4.68 -6.99 -1.33
N PHE A 48 -4.35 -5.70 -1.37
CA PHE A 48 -3.50 -5.08 -0.33
C PHE A 48 -4.17 -5.15 1.04
N ILE A 49 -5.46 -4.83 1.13
CA ILE A 49 -6.27 -4.90 2.35
C ILE A 49 -6.40 -6.35 2.84
N GLU A 50 -6.70 -7.27 1.93
CA GLU A 50 -6.82 -8.70 2.22
C GLU A 50 -5.52 -9.24 2.82
N LYS A 51 -4.36 -8.99 2.19
CA LYS A 51 -3.07 -9.52 2.66
C LYS A 51 -2.59 -8.93 3.98
N PHE A 52 -2.93 -7.68 4.26
CA PHE A 52 -2.70 -7.10 5.58
C PHE A 52 -3.61 -7.74 6.64
N SER A 53 -4.88 -7.95 6.30
CA SER A 53 -5.87 -8.57 7.20
C SER A 53 -5.51 -10.02 7.53
N GLU A 54 -5.07 -10.81 6.56
CA GLU A 54 -4.57 -12.19 6.74
C GLU A 54 -3.43 -12.29 7.75
N ARG A 55 -2.65 -11.20 7.90
CA ARG A 55 -1.53 -11.11 8.83
C ARG A 55 -1.83 -10.30 10.08
N HIS A 56 -3.09 -9.93 10.30
CA HIS A 56 -3.50 -9.07 11.42
C HIS A 56 -2.74 -7.73 11.49
N LEU A 57 -2.32 -7.20 10.33
CA LEU A 57 -1.65 -5.91 10.23
C LEU A 57 -2.66 -4.78 10.08
N ASP A 58 -2.42 -3.68 10.79
CA ASP A 58 -3.25 -2.48 10.66
C ASP A 58 -3.03 -1.80 9.31
N VAL A 59 -4.06 -1.83 8.47
CA VAL A 59 -4.05 -1.23 7.13
C VAL A 59 -4.59 0.21 7.12
N GLN A 60 -5.30 0.63 8.18
CA GLN A 60 -6.01 1.92 8.24
C GLN A 60 -5.12 3.14 7.92
N PRO A 61 -3.87 3.22 8.43
CA PRO A 61 -3.00 4.36 8.16
C PRO A 61 -2.77 4.61 6.66
N PHE A 62 -2.77 3.55 5.84
CA PHE A 62 -2.48 3.62 4.40
C PHE A 62 -3.73 3.84 3.55
N LEU A 63 -4.92 3.53 4.08
CA LEU A 63 -6.19 3.76 3.39
C LEU A 63 -6.61 5.23 3.42
N ILE A 64 -6.16 5.98 4.44
CA ILE A 64 -6.44 7.42 4.55
C ILE A 64 -5.66 8.19 3.47
N GLU A 65 -4.36 7.92 3.32
CA GLU A 65 -3.53 8.56 2.29
C GLU A 65 -4.00 8.27 0.87
N THR A 66 -4.51 7.06 0.62
CA THR A 66 -4.98 6.65 -0.71
C THR A 66 -6.35 7.23 -1.09
N LYS A 67 -7.23 7.50 -0.11
CA LYS A 67 -8.48 8.26 -0.33
C LYS A 67 -8.20 9.69 -0.82
N PHE A 68 -7.12 10.32 -0.35
CA PHE A 68 -6.71 11.64 -0.85
C PHE A 68 -6.19 11.59 -2.30
N ILE A 69 -5.49 10.52 -2.69
CA ILE A 69 -4.98 10.38 -4.07
C ILE A 69 -6.12 10.28 -5.10
N LYS A 70 -7.23 9.60 -4.77
CA LYS A 70 -8.41 9.53 -5.66
C LYS A 70 -9.14 10.86 -5.86
N GLN A 71 -8.90 11.89 -5.05
CA GLN A 71 -9.55 13.20 -5.20
C GLN A 71 -8.77 14.17 -6.09
N ILE A 72 -7.52 13.87 -6.41
CA ILE A 72 -6.61 14.78 -7.12
C ILE A 72 -6.39 14.32 -8.58
N ALA A 73 -6.90 13.15 -8.96
CA ALA A 73 -6.77 12.56 -10.29
C ALA A 73 -8.09 12.61 -11.08
#